data_AF-A0A957TUW7-F1
#
_entry.id   AF-A0A957TUW7-F1
#
_cell.length_a   1.000
_cell.length_b   1.000
_cell.length_c   1.000
_cell.angle_alpha   90.00
_cell.angle_beta   90.00
_cell.angle_gamma   90.00
#
_symmetry.space_group_name_H-M   'P 1'
#
loop_
_entity.id
_entity.type
_entity.pdbx_description
1 polymer ?
#
loop_
_entity_poly.entity_id
_entity_poly.type
_entity_poly.pdbx_seq_one_letter_code
_entity_poly.pdbx_strand_id
1 'polypeptide(L)'
;MGKTYETIDEKLVTWVNEQQIFFVSTAPLADDGLINCSPKGGAGTFTILDERTVAYLDFTGSGVETIAHIKENGRIVIMFCAFSGPANIVRFHGKGEVIEQRHPDFAELRT
;
A
#
# COMPACT_ATOMS: atom_id res chain seq x y z
N MET A 1 -1.49 18.69 12.95
CA MET A 1 -1.48 17.29 13.43
C MET A 1 -2.51 16.53 12.59
N GLY A 2 -2.18 15.38 12.01
CA GLY A 2 -3.12 14.63 11.17
C GLY A 2 -4.26 14.02 11.97
N LYS A 3 -5.38 13.72 11.32
CA LYS A 3 -6.49 12.95 11.92
C LYS A 3 -6.22 11.46 11.71
N THR A 4 -6.33 10.67 12.78
CA THR A 4 -6.32 9.20 12.71
C THR A 4 -7.75 8.71 12.56
N TYR A 5 -7.92 7.67 11.75
CA TYR A 5 -9.19 6.99 11.54
C TYR A 5 -9.00 5.52 11.94
N GLU A 6 -9.99 4.95 12.61
CA GLU A 6 -9.97 3.54 13.01
C GLU A 6 -10.30 2.61 11.83
N THR A 7 -11.08 3.11 10.88
CA THR A 7 -11.58 2.36 9.72
C THR A 7 -11.50 3.21 8.45
N ILE A 8 -11.55 2.53 7.31
CA ILE A 8 -11.60 3.12 5.98
C ILE A 8 -13.08 3.38 5.64
N ASP A 9 -13.56 4.58 5.98
CA ASP A 9 -14.94 4.99 5.68
C ASP A 9 -15.16 5.27 4.19
N GLU A 10 -16.42 5.38 3.76
CA GLU A 10 -16.78 5.64 2.37
C GLU A 10 -16.10 6.89 1.79
N LYS A 11 -15.88 7.91 2.61
CA LYS A 11 -15.22 9.15 2.19
C LYS A 11 -13.74 8.89 1.87
N LEU A 12 -13.04 8.11 2.68
CA LEU A 12 -11.67 7.69 2.41
C LEU A 12 -11.60 6.79 1.19
N VAL A 13 -12.55 5.85 1.02
CA VAL A 13 -12.64 5.01 -0.18
C VAL A 13 -12.76 5.87 -1.44
N THR A 14 -13.71 6.81 -1.47
CA THR A 14 -13.89 7.70 -2.61
C THR A 14 -12.62 8.51 -2.89
N TRP A 15 -12.05 9.14 -1.88
CA TRP A 15 -10.88 10.00 -2.07
C TRP A 15 -9.64 9.23 -2.53
N VAL A 16 -9.40 8.03 -2.00
CA VAL A 16 -8.26 7.19 -2.40
C VAL A 16 -8.38 6.73 -3.85
N ASN A 17 -9.59 6.34 -4.28
CA ASN A 17 -9.84 5.88 -5.64
C ASN A 17 -9.71 6.99 -6.70
N GLU A 18 -9.76 8.27 -6.30
CA GLU A 18 -9.51 9.40 -7.21
C GLU A 18 -8.01 9.60 -7.50
N GLN A 19 -7.12 9.07 -6.67
CA GLN A 19 -5.69 9.32 -6.77
C GLN A 19 -5.02 8.38 -7.79
N GLN A 20 -4.14 8.94 -8.62
CA GLN A 20 -3.50 8.21 -9.72
C GLN A 20 -2.26 7.42 -9.30
N ILE A 21 -1.67 7.78 -8.17
CA ILE A 21 -0.40 7.26 -7.68
C ILE A 21 -0.43 7.14 -6.15
N PHE A 22 0.21 6.10 -5.65
CA PHE A 22 0.49 5.88 -4.24
C PHE A 22 1.95 5.47 -4.05
N PHE A 23 2.44 5.63 -2.84
CA PHE A 23 3.80 5.32 -2.46
C PHE A 23 3.78 4.19 -1.45
N VAL A 24 4.54 3.13 -1.75
CA VAL A 24 4.73 2.02 -0.81
C VAL A 24 6.09 2.18 -0.16
N SER A 25 6.11 2.27 1.16
CA SER A 25 7.32 2.42 1.95
C SER A 25 7.47 1.27 2.95
N THR A 26 8.69 0.72 3.03
CA THR A 26 9.06 -0.38 3.94
C THR A 26 10.48 -0.15 4.45
N ALA A 27 10.83 -0.77 5.58
CA ALA A 27 12.16 -0.66 6.15
C ALA A 27 12.60 -2.00 6.75
N PRO A 28 13.87 -2.39 6.58
CA PRO A 28 14.43 -3.59 7.19
C PRO A 28 14.58 -3.42 8.71
N LEU A 29 14.89 -4.52 9.40
CA LEU A 29 15.29 -4.49 10.82
C LEU A 29 16.77 -4.11 10.99
N ALA A 30 17.61 -4.36 9.98
CA ALA A 30 19.01 -4.00 9.99
C ALA A 30 19.19 -2.47 9.99
N ASP A 31 20.00 -1.96 10.91
CA ASP A 31 20.25 -0.52 11.08
C ASP A 31 20.99 0.11 9.89
N ASP A 32 21.74 -0.69 9.12
CA ASP A 32 22.45 -0.30 7.91
C ASP A 32 21.68 -0.64 6.62
N GLY A 33 20.50 -1.23 6.75
CA GLY A 33 19.65 -1.61 5.63
C GLY A 33 18.99 -0.41 4.95
N LEU A 34 18.75 -0.52 3.64
CA LEU A 34 18.13 0.56 2.87
C LEU A 34 16.61 0.59 3.09
N ILE A 35 16.09 1.76 3.44
CA ILE A 35 14.65 2.00 3.44
C ILE A 35 14.18 2.02 1.99
N ASN A 36 13.11 1.29 1.69
CA ASN A 36 12.50 1.30 0.36
C ASN A 36 11.32 2.28 0.30
N CYS A 37 11.20 3.01 -0.81
CA CYS A 37 10.04 3.83 -1.13
C CYS A 37 9.83 3.80 -2.65
N SER A 38 8.71 3.27 -3.10
CA SER A 38 8.43 3.12 -4.53
C SER A 38 7.07 3.70 -4.90
N PRO A 39 6.99 4.52 -5.97
CA PRO A 39 5.71 4.91 -6.54
C PRO A 39 5.07 3.71 -7.24
N LYS A 40 3.75 3.57 -7.06
CA LYS A 40 2.88 2.59 -7.70
C LYS A 40 1.61 3.31 -8.16
N GLY A 41 0.92 2.78 -9.16
CA GLY A 41 -0.28 3.42 -9.68
C GLY A 41 -0.77 2.78 -10.96
N GLY A 42 -1.85 3.34 -11.50
CA GLY A 42 -2.59 2.78 -12.62
C GLY A 42 -3.94 2.23 -12.18
N ALA A 43 -4.91 2.24 -13.10
CA ALA A 43 -6.25 1.73 -12.84
C ALA A 43 -6.22 0.23 -12.49
N GLY A 44 -6.95 -0.16 -11.44
CA GLY A 44 -7.04 -1.55 -10.99
C GLY A 44 -5.80 -2.08 -10.25
N THR A 45 -4.88 -1.22 -9.83
CA THR A 45 -3.64 -1.63 -9.15
C THR A 45 -3.70 -1.54 -7.63
N PHE A 46 -4.76 -0.94 -7.09
CA PHE A 46 -5.04 -0.83 -5.65
C PHE A 46 -6.53 -1.08 -5.42
N THR A 47 -6.86 -1.77 -4.34
CA THR A 47 -8.24 -2.02 -3.93
C THR A 47 -8.36 -2.02 -2.41
N ILE A 48 -9.54 -1.64 -1.92
CA ILE A 48 -9.90 -1.69 -0.50
C ILE A 48 -10.82 -2.90 -0.36
N LEU A 49 -10.38 -3.90 0.40
CA LEU A 49 -11.09 -5.17 0.54
C LEU A 49 -12.17 -5.10 1.62
N ASP A 50 -11.87 -4.40 2.72
CA ASP A 50 -12.79 -4.15 3.82
C ASP A 50 -12.41 -2.86 4.58
N GLU A 51 -13.05 -2.60 5.71
CA GLU A 51 -12.83 -1.40 6.54
C GLU A 51 -11.41 -1.26 7.11
N ARG A 52 -10.55 -2.28 7.03
CA ARG A 52 -9.19 -2.34 7.60
C ARG A 52 -8.16 -3.02 6.68
N THR A 53 -8.57 -3.58 5.55
CA THR A 53 -7.72 -4.34 4.65
C THR A 53 -7.69 -3.72 3.26
N VAL A 54 -6.48 -3.58 2.70
CA VAL A 54 -6.25 -3.10 1.34
C VAL A 54 -5.32 -4.06 0.62
N ALA A 55 -5.41 -4.13 -0.70
CA ALA A 55 -4.50 -4.89 -1.54
C ALA A 55 -3.99 -4.02 -2.69
N TYR A 56 -2.78 -4.29 -3.15
CA TYR A 56 -2.24 -3.67 -4.34
C TYR A 56 -1.45 -4.69 -5.16
N LEU A 57 -1.36 -4.45 -6.46
CA LEU A 57 -0.58 -5.29 -7.37
C LEU A 57 0.88 -4.85 -7.33
N ASP A 58 1.75 -5.75 -6.87
CA ASP A 58 3.19 -5.54 -6.93
C ASP A 58 3.73 -6.01 -8.29
N PHE A 59 3.79 -5.08 -9.26
CA PHE A 59 4.39 -5.34 -10.56
C PHE A 59 5.91 -5.43 -10.51
N THR A 60 6.50 -5.87 -11.63
CA THR A 60 7.95 -5.89 -11.87
C THR A 60 8.58 -4.52 -11.59
N GLY A 61 9.62 -4.50 -10.75
CA GLY A 61 10.40 -3.31 -10.41
C GLY A 61 11.85 -3.65 -10.09
N SER A 62 12.69 -2.61 -10.00
CA SER A 62 14.11 -2.72 -9.66
C SER A 62 14.27 -2.99 -8.16
N GLY A 63 14.55 -4.25 -7.80
CA GLY A 63 14.76 -4.66 -6.42
C GLY A 63 13.48 -5.12 -5.73
N VAL A 64 13.51 -6.31 -5.16
CA VAL A 64 12.38 -6.96 -4.48
C VAL A 64 12.40 -6.61 -2.98
N GLU A 65 12.81 -5.38 -2.65
CA GLU A 65 13.06 -4.92 -1.27
C GLU A 65 11.78 -4.87 -0.44
N THR A 66 10.67 -4.38 -1.01
CA THR A 66 9.36 -4.41 -0.31
C THR A 66 8.99 -5.82 0.12
N ILE A 67 9.08 -6.79 -0.80
CA ILE A 67 8.77 -8.20 -0.48
C ILE A 67 9.75 -8.75 0.57
N ALA A 68 11.04 -8.41 0.48
CA ALA A 68 12.03 -8.82 1.48
C ALA A 68 11.71 -8.28 2.88
N HIS A 69 11.44 -6.97 3.00
CA HIS A 69 11.08 -6.33 4.27
C HIS A 69 9.76 -6.86 4.83
N ILE A 70 8.75 -7.10 3.97
CA ILE A 70 7.48 -7.71 4.39
C ILE A 70 7.73 -9.13 4.93
N LYS A 71 8.50 -9.96 4.23
CA LYS A 71 8.83 -11.32 4.68
C LYS A 71 9.65 -11.31 5.98
N GLU A 72 10.49 -10.29 6.20
CA GLU A 72 11.29 -10.14 7.42
C GLU A 72 10.46 -9.67 8.62
N ASN A 73 9.73 -8.56 8.47
CA ASN A 73 9.13 -7.86 9.61
C ASN A 73 7.70 -7.36 9.37
N GLY A 74 7.18 -7.50 8.15
CA GLY A 74 5.81 -7.19 7.77
C GLY A 74 5.44 -5.71 7.75
N ARG A 75 6.30 -4.79 8.19
CA ARG A 75 5.94 -3.36 8.36
C ARG A 75 5.82 -2.67 7.01
N ILE A 76 4.72 -1.94 6.82
CA ILE A 76 4.44 -1.20 5.59
C ILE A 76 3.66 0.07 5.86
N VAL A 77 3.94 1.09 5.05
CA VAL A 77 3.09 2.27 4.91
C VAL A 77 2.75 2.45 3.44
N ILE A 78 1.46 2.63 3.16
CA ILE A 78 0.98 3.07 1.84
C ILE A 78 0.49 4.50 1.97
N MET A 79 1.01 5.41 1.15
CA MET A 79 0.64 6.82 1.17
C MET A 79 0.05 7.26 -0.17
N PHE A 80 -1.09 7.93 -0.11
CA PHE A 80 -1.70 8.62 -1.23
C PHE A 80 -1.51 10.13 -1.07
N CYS A 81 -1.31 10.83 -2.20
CA CYS A 81 -1.21 12.28 -2.27
C CYS A 81 -2.26 12.83 -3.23
N ALA A 82 -2.94 13.91 -2.84
CA ALA A 82 -3.71 14.71 -3.78
C ALA A 82 -2.77 15.44 -4.75
N PHE A 83 -2.97 15.22 -6.05
CA PHE A 83 -2.33 15.99 -7.13
C PHE A 83 -3.24 17.06 -7.71
N SER A 84 -4.49 17.13 -7.24
CA SER A 84 -5.47 18.15 -7.57
C SER A 84 -6.26 18.55 -6.31
N GLY A 85 -6.80 19.76 -6.29
CA GLY A 85 -7.54 20.27 -5.13
C GLY A 85 -6.65 20.54 -3.91
N PRO A 86 -7.18 20.41 -2.68
CA PRO A 86 -6.41 20.63 -1.46
C PRO A 86 -5.25 19.64 -1.33
N ALA A 87 -4.10 20.11 -0.83
CA ALA A 87 -2.88 19.32 -0.63
C ALA A 87 -3.01 18.31 0.54
N ASN A 88 -3.89 17.33 0.37
CA ASN A 88 -4.17 16.29 1.35
C ASN A 88 -3.33 15.03 1.10
N ILE A 89 -3.07 14.29 2.17
CA ILE A 89 -2.49 12.95 2.13
C ILE A 89 -3.32 11.98 2.98
N VAL A 90 -3.32 10.70 2.60
CA VAL A 90 -3.81 9.59 3.43
C VAL A 90 -2.68 8.58 3.56
N ARG A 91 -2.48 8.05 4.76
CA ARG A 91 -1.50 7.00 5.04
C ARG A 91 -2.19 5.81 5.68
N PHE A 92 -1.99 4.65 5.09
CA PHE A 92 -2.32 3.35 5.65
C PHE A 92 -1.07 2.80 6.33
N HIS A 93 -1.07 2.79 7.65
CA HIS A 93 -0.02 2.14 8.44
C HIS A 93 -0.49 0.73 8.80
N GLY A 94 0.35 -0.27 8.59
CA GLY A 94 -0.07 -1.63 8.92
C GLY A 94 1.03 -2.66 8.79
N LYS A 95 0.58 -3.91 8.77
CA LYS A 95 1.39 -5.06 8.39
C LYS A 95 0.87 -5.66 7.10
N GLY A 96 1.77 -6.12 6.25
CA GLY A 96 1.44 -6.76 4.99
C GLY A 96 1.87 -8.21 4.95
N GLU A 97 1.33 -8.92 3.97
CA GLU A 97 1.78 -10.24 3.53
C GLU A 97 1.91 -10.23 1.99
N VAL A 98 2.71 -11.14 1.45
CA VAL A 98 2.95 -11.23 0.01
C VAL A 98 2.19 -12.44 -0.53
N ILE A 99 1.11 -12.17 -1.28
CA ILE A 99 0.33 -13.20 -1.96
C ILE A 99 0.84 -13.31 -3.40
N GLU A 100 1.67 -14.33 -3.64
CA GLU A 100 2.22 -14.62 -4.98
C GLU A 100 1.14 -15.20 -5.90
N GLN A 101 1.29 -15.07 -7.22
CA GLN A 101 0.29 -15.52 -8.22
C GLN A 101 -0.12 -17.00 -8.08
N ARG A 102 0.76 -17.84 -7.52
CA ARG A 102 0.52 -19.28 -7.31
C ARG A 102 -0.12 -19.59 -5.95
N HIS A 103 -0.30 -18.59 -5.09
CA HIS A 103 -0.94 -18.76 -3.80
C HIS A 103 -2.44 -19.07 -3.98
N PRO A 104 -3.04 -20.00 -3.22
CA PRO A 104 -4.47 -20.33 -3.33
C PRO A 104 -5.38 -19.10 -3.24
N ASP A 105 -5.07 -18.22 -2.30
CA ASP A 105 -5.87 -17.01 -2.02
C ASP A 105 -5.75 -15.94 -3.11
N PHE A 106 -4.78 -16.05 -4.03
CA PHE A 106 -4.62 -15.07 -5.10
C PHE A 106 -5.88 -14.98 -5.98
N ALA A 107 -6.60 -16.09 -6.16
CA ALA A 107 -7.83 -16.11 -6.94
C ALA A 107 -8.93 -15.23 -6.36
N GLU A 108 -9.01 -15.12 -5.03
CA GLU A 108 -10.01 -14.33 -4.32
C GLU A 108 -9.74 -12.82 -4.40
N LEU A 109 -8.48 -12.46 -4.65
CA LEU A 109 -8.03 -11.06 -4.78
C LEU A 109 -8.16 -10.51 -6.21
N ARG A 110 -8.59 -11.32 -7.17
CA ARG A 110 -8.86 -10.88 -8.56
C ARG A 110 -10.25 -10.23 -8.63
N THR A 111 -10.38 -9.07 -8.00
CA THR A 111 -11.59 -8.23 -8.08
C THR A 111 -11.66 -7.47 -9.40
#